data_AF-A0A7C7RWP4-F1
#
_entry.id   AF-A0A7C7RWP4-F1
#
_cell.length_a   1.000
_cell.length_b   1.000
_cell.length_c   1.000
_cell.angle_alpha   90.00
_cell.angle_beta   90.00
_cell.angle_gamma   90.00
#
_symmetry.space_group_name_H-M   'P 1'
#
loop_
_entity.id
_entity.type
_entity.pdbx_description
1 polymer ?
#
loop_
_entity_poly.entity_id
_entity_poly.type
_entity_poly.pdbx_seq_one_letter_code
_entity_poly.pdbx_strand_id
1 'polypeptide(L)'
;HPVIDILPEQQEVQDKGGTMRLGASPAVLAPGSRARALYGVPEIQERHRHRYEFNPHWLDRYEAAGMLATGRSPDGRLVEIVEIPDHPWYVGVQFHPEFTSRPLRPHPLFLGFVQACLSCCS
;
A
#
# COMPACT_ATOMS: atom_id res chain seq x y z
N HIS A 1 -0.42 4.71 22.15
CA HIS A 1 0.72 4.81 21.23
C HIS A 1 0.21 4.85 19.79
N PRO A 2 0.66 5.79 18.95
CA PRO A 2 0.12 5.96 17.60
C PRO A 2 0.71 4.90 16.65
N VAL A 3 -0.17 4.11 16.03
CA VAL A 3 0.17 3.15 14.95
C VAL A 3 0.26 3.87 13.61
N ILE A 4 -0.56 4.92 13.43
CA ILE A 4 -0.54 5.82 12.29
C ILE A 4 -0.17 7.20 12.82
N ASP A 5 0.89 7.81 12.27
CA ASP A 5 1.43 9.07 12.76
C ASP A 5 2.08 9.89 11.63
N ILE A 6 2.36 11.16 11.90
CA ILE A 6 3.30 11.96 11.09
C ILE A 6 4.71 11.55 11.50
N LEU A 7 5.53 11.07 10.55
CA LEU A 7 6.87 10.62 10.89
C LEU A 7 7.71 11.81 11.42
N PRO A 8 8.61 11.60 12.40
CA PRO A 8 9.41 12.68 12.99
C PRO A 8 10.13 13.56 11.95
N GLU A 9 10.62 12.95 10.88
CA GLU A 9 11.32 13.65 9.78
C GLU A 9 10.40 14.55 8.96
N GLN A 10 9.10 14.28 8.96
CA GLN A 10 8.08 15.14 8.37
C GLN A 10 7.70 16.27 9.34
N GLN A 11 7.86 16.10 10.66
CA GLN A 11 7.54 17.13 11.66
C GLN A 11 8.54 18.30 11.67
N GLU A 12 9.78 18.06 11.27
CA GLU A 12 10.81 19.11 11.14
C GLU A 12 10.57 20.04 9.95
N VAL A 13 9.67 19.67 9.02
CA VAL A 13 9.30 20.52 7.89
C VAL A 13 8.32 21.60 8.36
N GLN A 14 8.85 22.79 8.65
CA GLN A 14 8.15 23.92 9.28
C GLN A 14 6.98 24.50 8.44
N ASP A 15 6.91 24.18 7.14
CA ASP A 15 5.79 24.59 6.31
C ASP A 15 4.61 23.62 6.48
N LYS A 16 3.44 24.16 6.83
CA LYS A 16 2.16 23.44 7.05
C LYS A 16 1.62 22.67 5.82
N GLY A 17 2.44 22.47 4.78
CA GLY A 17 2.20 21.65 3.60
C GLY A 17 3.27 20.59 3.30
N GLY A 18 4.41 20.58 4.00
CA GLY A 18 5.58 19.76 3.66
C GLY A 18 5.48 18.26 3.96
N THR A 19 4.48 17.85 4.76
CA THR A 19 4.24 16.45 5.11
C THR A 19 3.30 15.74 4.14
N MET A 20 2.66 16.48 3.23
CA MET A 20 1.71 15.91 2.27
C MET A 20 2.45 15.16 1.17
N ARG A 21 2.26 13.84 1.10
CA ARG A 21 2.61 13.07 -0.09
C ARG A 21 1.54 13.28 -1.16
N LEU A 22 1.97 13.85 -2.29
CA LEU A 22 1.08 14.22 -3.38
C LEU A 22 1.68 13.80 -4.72
N GLY A 23 0.86 13.16 -5.56
CA GLY A 23 1.28 12.76 -6.90
C GLY A 23 1.81 11.33 -6.96
N ALA A 24 2.47 10.98 -8.06
CA ALA A 24 2.97 9.63 -8.28
C ALA A 24 4.21 9.36 -7.41
N SER A 25 4.27 8.20 -6.76
CA SER A 25 5.44 7.73 -6.03
C SER A 25 5.67 6.23 -6.28
N PRO A 26 6.94 5.78 -6.25
CA PRO A 26 7.29 4.39 -6.43
C PRO A 26 6.91 3.53 -5.22
N ALA A 27 6.50 2.30 -5.47
CA ALA A 27 6.44 1.24 -4.47
C ALA A 27 7.07 -0.05 -5.01
N VAL A 28 7.93 -0.67 -4.21
CA VAL A 28 8.58 -1.95 -4.50
C VAL A 28 7.73 -3.07 -3.89
N LEU A 29 7.37 -4.05 -4.72
CA LEU A 29 6.45 -5.14 -4.38
C LEU A 29 7.21 -6.42 -4.01
N ALA A 30 6.91 -6.95 -2.83
CA ALA A 30 7.51 -8.16 -2.29
C ALA A 30 7.27 -9.37 -3.22
N PRO A 31 8.30 -10.18 -3.51
CA PRO A 31 8.12 -11.44 -4.24
C PRO A 31 7.09 -12.34 -3.56
N GLY A 32 6.23 -12.99 -4.36
CA GLY A 32 5.18 -13.88 -3.83
C GLY A 32 3.95 -13.16 -3.26
N SER A 33 3.95 -11.82 -3.14
CA SER A 33 2.77 -11.08 -2.72
C SER A 33 1.66 -11.09 -3.78
N ARG A 34 0.40 -10.94 -3.33
CA ARG A 34 -0.75 -10.83 -4.22
C ARG A 34 -0.64 -9.57 -5.08
N ALA A 35 -0.19 -8.46 -4.51
CA ALA A 35 0.07 -7.23 -5.27
C ALA A 35 1.07 -7.47 -6.40
N ARG A 36 2.20 -8.13 -6.14
CA ARG A 36 3.21 -8.45 -7.18
C ARG A 36 2.64 -9.30 -8.30
N ALA A 37 1.81 -10.29 -7.97
CA ALA A 37 1.15 -11.14 -8.95
C ALA A 37 0.16 -10.35 -9.84
N LEU A 38 -0.64 -9.48 -9.24
CA LEU A 38 -1.65 -8.68 -9.95
C LEU A 38 -1.03 -7.62 -10.87
N TYR A 39 -0.02 -6.90 -10.39
CA TYR A 39 0.67 -5.89 -11.20
C TYR A 39 1.61 -6.50 -12.24
N GLY A 40 2.14 -7.70 -11.99
CA GLY A 40 3.06 -8.40 -12.91
C GLY A 40 4.47 -7.83 -12.96
N VAL A 41 4.78 -6.81 -12.16
CA VAL A 41 6.07 -6.09 -12.16
C VAL A 41 6.58 -5.84 -10.74
N PRO A 42 7.91 -5.73 -10.53
CA PRO A 42 8.50 -5.50 -9.20
C PRO A 42 8.26 -4.14 -8.60
N GLU A 43 8.06 -3.13 -9.43
CA GLU A 43 7.98 -1.75 -9.00
C GLU A 43 6.83 -1.09 -9.75
N ILE A 44 6.04 -0.31 -9.01
CA ILE A 44 4.86 0.39 -9.51
C ILE A 44 4.96 1.87 -9.18
N GLN A 45 4.18 2.70 -9.86
CA GLN A 45 4.08 4.13 -9.64
C GLN A 45 2.62 4.48 -9.40
N GLU A 46 2.28 4.91 -8.19
CA GLU A 46 0.88 5.16 -7.79
C GLU A 46 0.67 6.53 -7.18
N ARG A 47 -0.57 7.02 -7.23
CA ARG A 47 -0.89 8.39 -6.83
C ARG A 47 -1.28 8.48 -5.36
N HIS A 48 -0.52 9.28 -4.61
CA HIS A 48 -0.75 9.55 -3.19
C HIS A 48 -1.44 10.89 -2.97
N ARG A 49 -2.20 10.97 -1.88
CA ARG A 49 -2.76 12.22 -1.34
C ARG A 49 -3.05 12.07 0.17
N HIS A 50 -2.02 11.84 0.96
CA HIS A 50 -2.13 11.67 2.42
C HIS A 50 -0.92 12.29 3.14
N ARG A 51 -1.04 12.39 4.47
CA ARG A 51 0.01 12.96 5.35
C ARG A 51 0.50 11.99 6.41
N TYR A 52 -0.38 11.09 6.84
CA TYR A 52 -0.07 10.14 7.90
C TYR A 52 0.49 8.87 7.30
N GLU A 53 1.45 8.29 8.02
CA GLU A 53 2.19 7.10 7.62
C GLU A 53 2.01 6.01 8.69
N PHE A 54 2.21 4.76 8.29
CA PHE A 54 2.34 3.67 9.26
C PHE A 54 3.63 3.85 10.06
N ASN A 55 3.53 3.81 11.39
CA ASN A 55 4.68 3.94 12.26
C ASN A 55 5.52 2.64 12.24
N PRO A 56 6.75 2.66 11.70
CA PRO A 56 7.57 1.46 11.53
C PRO A 56 7.86 0.70 12.83
N HIS A 57 7.79 1.37 13.99
CA HIS A 57 7.97 0.73 15.30
C HIS A 57 6.97 -0.41 15.55
N TRP A 58 5.82 -0.39 14.88
CA TRP A 58 4.79 -1.43 15.04
C TRP A 58 4.91 -2.56 14.02
N LEU A 59 5.73 -2.41 12.97
CA LEU A 59 5.70 -3.31 11.83
C LEU A 59 5.95 -4.76 12.24
N ASP A 60 7.02 -5.03 12.98
CA ASP A 60 7.39 -6.38 13.44
C ASP A 60 6.26 -7.06 14.20
N ARG A 61 5.51 -6.30 15.02
CA ARG A 61 4.39 -6.84 15.80
C ARG A 61 3.19 -7.19 14.91
N TYR A 62 2.94 -6.39 13.87
CA TYR A 62 1.86 -6.66 12.93
C TYR A 62 2.21 -7.82 11.99
N GLU A 63 3.46 -7.92 11.54
CA GLU A 63 3.96 -9.05 10.76
C GLU A 63 3.90 -10.36 11.55
N ALA A 64 4.32 -10.34 12.81
CA ALA A 64 4.18 -11.49 13.71
C ALA A 64 2.70 -11.91 13.95
N ALA A 65 1.75 -10.98 13.75
CA ALA A 65 0.32 -11.23 13.85
C ALA A 65 -0.34 -11.58 12.50
N GLY A 66 0.43 -11.70 11.41
CA GLY A 66 -0.04 -12.16 10.10
C GLY A 66 -0.36 -11.06 9.08
N MET A 67 -0.17 -9.77 9.40
CA MET A 67 -0.27 -8.68 8.42
C MET A 67 1.11 -8.34 7.87
N LEU A 68 1.32 -8.53 6.57
CA LEU A 68 2.60 -8.32 5.90
C LEU A 68 2.64 -6.98 5.17
N ALA A 69 3.75 -6.25 5.26
CA ALA A 69 4.01 -5.09 4.41
C ALA A 69 4.54 -5.55 3.04
N THR A 70 3.66 -5.76 2.07
CA THR A 70 4.00 -6.31 0.75
C THR A 70 4.36 -5.27 -0.30
N GLY A 71 4.14 -3.99 -0.02
CA GLY A 71 4.59 -2.87 -0.84
C GLY A 71 5.22 -1.81 0.04
N ARG A 72 6.44 -1.39 -0.30
CA ARG A 72 7.20 -0.39 0.47
C ARG A 72 7.79 0.66 -0.46
N SER A 73 8.09 1.84 0.06
CA SER A 73 8.90 2.82 -0.67
C SER A 73 10.28 2.22 -1.04
N PRO A 74 10.99 2.73 -2.05
CA PRO A 74 12.28 2.16 -2.48
C PRO A 74 13.37 2.11 -1.41
N ASP A 75 13.34 3.05 -0.46
CA ASP A 75 14.22 3.08 0.71
C ASP A 75 13.76 2.13 1.84
N GLY A 76 12.63 1.44 1.64
CA GLY A 76 12.00 0.53 2.58
C GLY A 76 11.29 1.23 3.74
N ARG A 77 11.28 2.55 3.82
CA ARG A 77 10.86 3.24 5.05
C ARG A 77 9.35 3.32 5.24
N LEU A 78 8.61 3.51 4.15
CA LEU A 78 7.16 3.66 4.15
C LEU A 78 6.48 2.33 3.78
N VAL A 79 5.34 2.08 4.41
CA VAL A 79 4.47 0.96 4.08
C VAL A 79 3.38 1.46 3.14
N GLU A 80 3.44 1.01 1.88
CA GLU A 80 2.55 1.46 0.80
C GLU A 80 1.39 0.48 0.58
N ILE A 81 1.66 -0.82 0.80
CA ILE A 81 0.69 -1.92 0.65
C ILE A 81 0.85 -2.90 1.82
N VAL A 82 -0.28 -3.31 2.40
CA VAL A 82 -0.37 -4.38 3.38
C VAL A 82 -1.28 -5.50 2.90
N GLU A 83 -0.95 -6.74 3.26
CA GLU A 83 -1.75 -7.94 2.95
C GLU A 83 -1.90 -8.81 4.21
N ILE A 84 -3.01 -9.56 4.29
CA ILE A 84 -3.18 -10.64 5.27
C ILE A 84 -3.34 -11.94 4.46
N PRO A 85 -2.29 -12.76 4.33
CA PRO A 85 -2.31 -13.95 3.47
C PRO A 85 -3.37 -14.97 3.86
N ASP A 86 -3.65 -15.10 5.16
CA ASP A 86 -4.64 -16.05 5.71
C ASP A 86 -6.09 -15.65 5.42
N HIS A 87 -6.33 -14.43 4.90
CA HIS A 87 -7.64 -13.97 4.49
C HIS A 87 -7.85 -14.21 2.97
N PRO A 88 -9.02 -14.72 2.53
CA PRO A 88 -9.29 -15.03 1.12
C PRO A 88 -8.97 -13.88 0.17
N TRP A 89 -9.28 -12.65 0.60
CA TRP A 89 -8.84 -11.42 -0.04
C TRP A 89 -8.65 -10.30 0.97
N TYR A 90 -7.41 -9.87 1.20
CA TYR A 90 -7.10 -8.70 2.00
C TYR A 90 -5.89 -7.99 1.41
N VAL A 91 -6.13 -6.79 0.87
CA VAL A 91 -5.09 -5.89 0.35
C VAL A 91 -5.49 -4.48 0.77
N GLY A 92 -4.66 -3.85 1.59
CA GLY A 92 -4.79 -2.44 1.96
C GLY A 92 -3.71 -1.63 1.27
N VAL A 93 -4.06 -0.48 0.70
CA VAL A 93 -3.11 0.42 0.03
C VAL A 93 -3.23 1.83 0.57
N GLN A 94 -2.12 2.56 0.54
CA GLN A 94 -2.08 3.95 0.98
C GLN A 94 -2.35 4.95 -0.16
N PHE A 95 -2.03 4.55 -1.40
CA PHE A 95 -2.32 5.30 -2.62
C PHE A 95 -3.77 5.15 -3.09
N HIS A 96 -4.12 5.87 -4.17
CA HIS A 96 -5.44 5.93 -4.77
C HIS A 96 -5.50 5.21 -6.13
N PRO A 97 -5.71 3.88 -6.16
CA PRO A 97 -5.81 3.11 -7.41
C PRO A 97 -6.98 3.55 -8.30
N GLU A 98 -7.99 4.20 -7.73
CA GLU A 98 -9.11 4.81 -8.45
C GLU A 98 -8.69 5.92 -9.41
N PHE A 99 -7.55 6.60 -9.17
CA PHE A 99 -7.07 7.65 -10.06
C PHE A 99 -6.35 7.12 -11.31
N THR A 100 -5.93 5.86 -11.31
CA THR A 100 -5.18 5.23 -12.41
C THR A 100 -6.00 4.18 -13.17
N SER A 101 -7.15 3.76 -12.63
CA SER A 101 -8.12 2.90 -13.29
C SER A 101 -8.79 3.57 -14.50
N ARG A 102 -8.97 2.82 -15.61
CA ARG A 102 -9.64 3.31 -16.83
C ARG A 102 -10.65 2.27 -17.36
N PRO A 103 -11.70 2.66 -18.09
CA PRO A 103 -12.70 1.71 -18.61
C PRO A 103 -12.11 0.55 -19.41
N LEU A 104 -11.13 0.82 -20.28
CA LEU A 104 -10.48 -0.19 -21.12
C LEU A 104 -9.22 -0.82 -20.48
N ARG A 105 -8.85 -0.33 -19.29
CA ARG A 105 -7.68 -0.81 -18.53
C ARG A 105 -7.97 -0.64 -17.04
N PRO A 106 -8.83 -1.51 -16.48
CA PRO A 106 -9.17 -1.44 -15.07
C PRO A 106 -7.91 -1.65 -14.23
N HIS A 107 -7.87 -1.01 -13.08
CA HIS A 107 -6.75 -1.15 -12.17
C HIS A 107 -6.61 -2.61 -11.68
N PRO A 108 -5.39 -3.19 -11.65
CA PRO A 108 -5.20 -4.60 -11.30
C PRO A 108 -5.78 -5.00 -9.94
N LEU A 109 -5.66 -4.13 -8.93
CA LEU A 109 -6.21 -4.40 -7.59
C LEU A 109 -7.75 -4.51 -7.59
N PHE A 110 -8.45 -3.69 -8.37
CA PHE A 110 -9.91 -3.77 -8.46
C PHE A 110 -10.35 -5.00 -9.24
N LEU A 111 -9.66 -5.30 -10.34
CA LEU A 111 -9.94 -6.50 -11.12
C LEU A 111 -9.75 -7.76 -10.26
N GLY A 112 -8.63 -7.84 -9.55
CA GLY A 112 -8.34 -8.95 -8.65
C GLY A 112 -9.36 -9.07 -7.52
N PHE A 113 -9.80 -7.95 -6.93
CA PHE A 113 -10.81 -7.97 -5.87
C PHE A 113 -12.14 -8.54 -6.37
N VAL A 114 -12.63 -8.08 -7.52
CA VAL A 114 -13.87 -8.59 -8.11
C VAL A 114 -13.74 -10.07 -8.45
N GLN A 115 -12.60 -10.50 -9.00
CA GLN A 115 -12.34 -11.93 -9.27
C GLN A 115 -12.41 -12.77 -7.99
N ALA A 116 -11.81 -12.30 -6.89
CA ALA A 116 -11.85 -13.01 -5.61
C ALA A 116 -13.27 -13.09 -5.02
N CYS A 117 -14.09 -12.03 -5.19
CA CYS A 117 -15.49 -12.06 -4.79
C CYS A 117 -16.30 -13.11 -5.58
N LEU A 118 -15.99 -13.30 -6.88
CA LEU A 118 -16.66 -14.29 -7.71
C LEU A 118 -16.27 -15.72 -7.35
N SER A 119 -15.03 -15.97 -6.92
CA SER A 119 -14.56 -17.31 -6.53
C SER A 119 -14.95 -17.73 -5.12
N CYS A 120 -15.36 -16.81 -4.25
CA CYS A 120 -15.77 -17.14 -2.87
C CYS A 120 -17.17 -17.79 -2.79
N CYS A 121 -17.96 -17.72 -3.87
CA CYS A 121 -19.33 -18.25 -3.93
C CYS A 121 -19.42 -19.62 -4.62
N SER A 122 -18.29 -20.25 -4.96
CA SER A 122 -18.18 -21.56 -5.61
C SER A 122 -17.48 -22.55 -4.71
#